data_AF-A0A662RPX3-F1
#
_entry.id   AF-A0A662RPX3-F1
#
_cell.length_a   1.000
_cell.length_b   1.000
_cell.length_c   1.000
_cell.angle_alpha   90.00
_cell.angle_beta   90.00
_cell.angle_gamma   90.00
#
_symmetry.space_group_name_H-M   'P 1'
#
loop_
_entity.id
_entity.type
_entity.pdbx_description
1 polymer ?
#
loop_
_entity_poly.entity_id
_entity_poly.type
_entity_poly.pdbx_seq_one_letter_code
_entity_poly.pdbx_strand_id
1 'polypeptide(L)'
;MTYIPAQAKLERWGRNIEPEWVHADEVTAPSAGTALVTKSVGTGKTGYIYGFFISAGEANDFKINWTTGGNAKSIRIPFSGKGSVQYVDFAALNEGMGADAGTDITITNVNAGGSGVVYQARILYAEV
;
A
#
# COMPACT_ATOMS: atom_id res chain seq x y z
N MET A 1 19.17 26.10 -30.55
CA MET A 1 17.92 25.78 -29.85
C MET A 1 17.96 24.30 -29.52
N THR A 2 18.43 23.93 -28.33
CA THR A 2 18.58 22.51 -27.95
C THR A 2 17.20 21.95 -27.62
N TYR A 3 16.78 20.93 -28.35
CA TYR A 3 15.54 20.20 -28.11
C TYR A 3 15.66 19.45 -26.78
N ILE A 4 14.88 19.85 -25.78
CA ILE A 4 14.70 19.08 -24.55
C ILE A 4 13.49 18.17 -24.79
N PRO A 5 13.64 16.85 -24.94
CA PRO A 5 12.48 15.97 -25.05
C PRO A 5 11.64 16.09 -23.78
N ALA A 6 10.32 15.97 -23.92
CA ALA A 6 9.30 16.15 -22.87
C ALA A 6 9.36 15.13 -21.70
N GLN A 7 10.49 14.45 -21.47
CA GLN A 7 10.64 13.34 -20.54
C GLN A 7 11.81 13.47 -19.56
N ALA A 8 12.23 14.68 -19.20
CA ALA A 8 12.85 14.85 -17.90
C ALA A 8 11.75 14.83 -16.82
N LYS A 9 11.07 13.67 -16.63
CA LYS A 9 10.39 13.41 -15.35
C LYS A 9 11.49 13.60 -14.32
N LEU A 10 11.28 14.52 -13.37
CA LEU A 10 12.22 14.75 -12.28
C LEU A 10 12.26 13.46 -11.43
N GLU A 11 13.09 12.50 -11.85
CA GLU A 11 13.34 11.26 -11.15
C GLU A 11 14.12 11.61 -9.88
N ARG A 12 13.41 11.96 -8.81
CA ARG A 12 14.05 12.31 -7.53
C ARG A 12 14.97 11.19 -7.01
N TRP A 13 14.83 9.95 -7.52
CA TRP A 13 15.68 8.78 -7.23
C TRP A 13 15.92 7.81 -8.42
N GLY A 14 15.87 8.29 -9.67
CA GLY A 14 16.33 7.49 -10.83
C GLY A 14 15.42 6.36 -11.35
N ARG A 15 14.10 6.38 -11.11
CA ARG A 15 13.17 5.34 -11.60
C ARG A 15 12.05 5.92 -12.48
N ASN A 16 12.06 5.54 -13.75
CA ASN A 16 10.97 5.80 -14.70
C ASN A 16 9.87 4.74 -14.55
N ILE A 17 9.02 4.90 -13.53
CA ILE A 17 7.89 4.02 -13.28
C ILE A 17 6.60 4.83 -13.08
N GLU A 18 5.47 4.18 -13.32
CA GLU A 18 4.13 4.75 -13.14
C GLU A 18 3.33 3.82 -12.21
N PRO A 19 3.13 4.22 -10.95
CA PRO A 19 2.34 3.44 -10.00
C PRO A 19 0.86 3.39 -10.37
N GLU A 20 0.24 2.24 -10.15
CA GLU A 20 -1.17 1.99 -10.40
C GLU A 20 -1.90 1.62 -9.11
N TRP A 21 -3.17 2.02 -9.02
CA TRP A 21 -4.01 1.67 -7.88
C TRP A 21 -4.49 0.22 -7.98
N VAL A 22 -4.19 -0.54 -6.94
CA VAL A 22 -4.80 -1.83 -6.65
C VAL A 22 -6.03 -1.56 -5.78
N HIS A 23 -7.21 -1.73 -6.35
CA HIS A 23 -8.49 -1.57 -5.68
C HIS A 23 -8.97 -2.91 -5.12
N ALA A 24 -9.45 -2.90 -3.87
CA ALA A 24 -10.21 -4.00 -3.30
C ALA A 24 -11.64 -3.57 -3.00
N ASP A 25 -12.53 -4.56 -2.97
CA ASP A 25 -13.92 -4.37 -2.57
C ASP A 25 -14.03 -3.97 -1.10
N GLU A 26 -15.19 -3.43 -0.75
CA GLU A 26 -15.54 -3.19 0.65
C GLU A 26 -15.69 -4.50 1.41
N VAL A 27 -15.21 -4.53 2.65
CA VAL A 27 -15.33 -5.67 3.55
C VAL A 27 -16.18 -5.27 4.76
N THR A 28 -17.23 -6.02 5.03
CA THR A 28 -18.09 -5.80 6.20
C THR A 28 -17.66 -6.71 7.35
N ALA A 29 -17.51 -6.14 8.54
CA ALA A 29 -17.13 -6.85 9.76
C ALA A 29 -15.94 -7.82 9.58
N PRO A 30 -14.78 -7.34 9.05
CA PRO A 30 -13.61 -8.20 8.85
C PRO A 30 -13.12 -8.80 10.17
N SER A 31 -12.69 -10.05 10.16
CA SER A 31 -12.01 -10.66 11.32
C SER A 31 -10.68 -9.96 11.61
N ALA A 32 -10.18 -10.04 12.84
CA ALA A 32 -8.85 -9.53 13.17
C ALA A 32 -7.77 -10.15 12.26
N GLY A 33 -6.90 -9.32 11.69
CA GLY A 33 -5.84 -9.76 10.78
C GLY A 33 -6.28 -10.01 9.34
N THR A 34 -7.51 -9.68 8.96
CA THR A 34 -7.96 -9.83 7.56
C THR A 34 -7.17 -8.88 6.66
N ALA A 35 -6.63 -9.39 5.55
CA ALA A 35 -6.10 -8.54 4.48
C ALA A 35 -7.27 -7.91 3.72
N LEU A 36 -7.41 -6.58 3.85
CA LEU A 36 -8.43 -5.79 3.15
C LEU A 36 -8.05 -5.52 1.70
N VAL A 37 -6.76 -5.57 1.39
CA VAL A 37 -6.22 -5.59 0.02
C VAL A 37 -4.89 -6.34 0.03
N THR A 38 -4.65 -7.08 -1.04
CA THR A 38 -3.41 -7.83 -1.27
C THR A 38 -2.89 -7.53 -2.66
N LYS A 39 -1.58 -7.27 -2.78
CA LYS A 39 -0.86 -7.16 -4.04
C LYS A 39 0.39 -8.02 -3.97
N SER A 40 0.42 -9.08 -4.77
CA SER A 40 1.61 -9.91 -4.94
C SER A 40 2.64 -9.19 -5.81
N VAL A 41 3.90 -9.30 -5.40
CA VAL A 41 5.06 -8.81 -6.16
C VAL A 41 5.41 -9.83 -7.23
N GLY A 42 5.64 -9.36 -8.46
CA GLY A 42 6.05 -10.21 -9.57
C GLY A 42 7.30 -11.05 -9.26
N THR A 43 7.43 -12.19 -9.93
CA THR A 43 8.65 -13.01 -9.81
C THR A 43 9.86 -12.26 -10.38
N GLY A 44 10.97 -12.27 -9.66
CA GLY A 44 12.19 -11.53 -10.02
C GLY A 44 12.05 -10.00 -9.92
N LYS A 45 10.98 -9.49 -9.30
CA LYS A 45 10.69 -8.06 -9.15
C LYS A 45 10.91 -7.56 -7.73
N THR A 46 11.09 -6.26 -7.59
CA THR A 46 11.03 -5.55 -6.30
C THR A 46 9.78 -4.68 -6.24
N GLY A 47 8.92 -4.90 -5.26
CA GLY A 47 7.65 -4.18 -5.10
C GLY A 47 7.76 -2.91 -4.25
N TYR A 48 7.09 -1.85 -4.68
CA TYR A 48 7.14 -0.53 -4.05
C TYR A 48 5.75 0.04 -3.78
N ILE A 49 5.60 0.71 -2.64
CA ILE A 49 4.35 1.26 -2.14
C ILE A 49 4.41 2.78 -2.25
N TYR A 50 3.70 3.36 -3.21
CA TYR A 50 3.69 4.81 -3.46
C TYR A 50 2.54 5.53 -2.74
N GLY A 51 1.59 4.77 -2.21
CA GLY A 51 0.43 5.33 -1.58
C GLY A 51 -0.53 4.27 -1.08
N PHE A 52 -1.52 4.73 -0.34
CA PHE A 52 -2.60 3.90 0.16
C PHE A 52 -3.86 4.74 0.37
N PHE A 53 -5.00 4.06 0.36
CA PHE A 53 -6.26 4.57 0.87
C PHE A 53 -6.80 3.56 1.87
N ILE A 54 -7.32 4.04 3.00
CA ILE A 54 -8.01 3.22 3.99
C ILE A 54 -9.25 3.99 4.46
N SER A 55 -10.40 3.32 4.49
CA SER A 55 -11.61 3.82 5.16
C SER A 55 -12.13 2.79 6.15
N ALA A 56 -12.73 3.29 7.24
CA ALA A 56 -13.32 2.49 8.28
C ALA A 56 -14.50 3.22 8.92
N GLY A 57 -15.58 2.49 9.18
CA GLY A 57 -16.76 3.02 9.88
C GLY A 57 -16.61 3.17 11.39
N GLU A 58 -15.43 2.86 11.97
CA GLU A 58 -15.17 2.91 13.41
C GLU A 58 -13.66 3.10 13.72
N ALA A 59 -13.31 3.17 15.00
CA ALA A 59 -11.92 3.15 15.45
C ALA A 59 -11.29 1.77 15.22
N ASN A 60 -10.13 1.71 14.57
CA ASN A 60 -9.36 0.48 14.35
C ASN A 60 -7.90 0.83 14.07
N ASP A 61 -7.02 -0.16 14.14
CA ASP A 61 -5.68 -0.01 13.59
C ASP A 61 -5.54 -0.80 12.31
N PHE A 62 -4.71 -0.29 11.41
CA PHE A 62 -4.31 -0.97 10.20
C PHE A 62 -2.81 -1.16 10.16
N LYS A 63 -2.37 -2.17 9.43
CA LYS A 63 -0.97 -2.34 9.08
C LYS A 63 -0.83 -2.47 7.57
N ILE A 64 0.09 -1.70 7.00
CA ILE A 64 0.65 -2.02 5.68
C ILE A 64 1.79 -2.99 5.92
N ASN A 65 1.74 -4.18 5.33
CA ASN A 65 2.76 -5.23 5.53
C ASN A 65 3.46 -5.55 4.23
N TRP A 66 4.75 -5.88 4.30
CA TRP A 66 5.52 -6.45 3.20
C TRP A 66 6.69 -7.29 3.75
N THR A 67 7.34 -8.07 2.88
CA THR A 67 8.54 -8.84 3.23
C THR A 67 9.73 -8.27 2.48
N THR A 68 10.88 -8.10 3.14
CA THR A 68 12.13 -7.65 2.51
C THR A 68 13.32 -8.41 3.09
N GLY A 69 14.17 -8.95 2.22
CA GLY A 69 15.27 -9.84 2.63
C GLY A 69 14.79 -11.03 3.49
N GLY A 70 13.60 -11.57 3.20
CA GLY A 70 12.98 -12.67 3.96
C GLY A 70 12.40 -12.28 5.32
N ASN A 71 12.38 -10.98 5.66
CA ASN A 71 11.89 -10.50 6.95
C ASN A 71 10.61 -9.68 6.78
N ALA A 72 9.60 -9.95 7.62
CA ALA A 72 8.37 -9.17 7.65
C ALA A 72 8.64 -7.73 8.16
N LYS A 73 7.99 -6.76 7.50
CA LYS A 73 7.97 -5.34 7.84
C LYS A 73 6.53 -4.85 7.87
N SER A 74 6.27 -3.82 8.68
CA SER A 74 4.95 -3.21 8.73
C SER A 74 4.99 -1.74 9.14
N ILE A 75 4.03 -0.96 8.63
CA ILE A 75 3.72 0.40 9.11
C ILE A 75 2.32 0.38 9.73
N ARG A 76 2.18 0.85 10.98
CA ARG A 76 0.88 0.94 11.67
C ARG A 76 0.20 2.28 11.39
N ILE A 77 -1.10 2.24 11.11
CA ILE A 77 -1.95 3.40 10.84
C ILE A 77 -3.15 3.33 11.82
N PRO A 78 -3.12 4.10 12.92
CA PRO A 78 -4.19 4.09 13.92
C PRO A 78 -5.33 5.04 13.53
N PHE A 79 -6.57 4.57 13.66
CA PHE A 79 -7.78 5.39 13.57
C PHE A 79 -8.43 5.48 14.95
N SER A 80 -8.62 6.68 15.47
CA SER A 80 -9.31 6.93 16.74
C SER A 80 -10.83 6.91 16.63
N GLY A 81 -11.37 6.81 15.41
CA GLY A 81 -12.81 6.80 15.12
C GLY A 81 -13.07 6.59 13.64
N LYS A 82 -14.34 6.69 13.22
CA LYS A 82 -14.74 6.57 11.81
C LYS A 82 -14.00 7.60 10.94
N GLY A 83 -13.58 7.19 9.75
CA GLY A 83 -12.93 8.11 8.82
C GLY A 83 -12.30 7.42 7.62
N SER A 84 -11.52 8.20 6.89
CA SER A 84 -10.67 7.73 5.82
C SER A 84 -9.36 8.52 5.78
N VAL A 85 -8.32 7.87 5.26
CA VAL A 85 -7.03 8.51 4.96
C VAL A 85 -6.60 8.10 3.57
N GLN A 86 -6.05 9.05 2.83
CA GLN A 86 -5.33 8.79 1.59
C GLN A 86 -3.95 9.41 1.70
N TYR A 87 -2.93 8.65 1.34
CA TYR A 87 -1.55 9.10 1.24
C TYR A 87 -1.01 8.70 -0.14
N VAL A 88 -0.32 9.63 -0.79
CA VAL A 88 0.38 9.43 -2.06
C VAL A 88 1.65 10.27 -2.02
N ASP A 89 2.76 9.67 -2.44
CA ASP A 89 4.04 10.33 -2.53
C ASP A 89 4.78 9.86 -3.80
N PHE A 90 5.70 10.69 -4.29
CA PHE A 90 6.59 10.31 -5.39
C PHE A 90 7.71 9.38 -4.91
N ALA A 91 7.99 9.34 -3.60
CA ALA A 91 8.90 8.37 -2.99
C ALA A 91 8.10 7.20 -2.40
N ALA A 92 8.60 5.97 -2.58
CA ALA A 92 7.93 4.81 -2.00
C ALA A 92 8.07 4.82 -0.47
N LEU A 93 7.02 4.41 0.24
CA LEU A 93 7.03 4.24 1.69
C LEU A 93 8.09 3.24 2.17
N ASN A 94 8.38 2.24 1.33
CA ASN A 94 9.38 1.21 1.56
C ASN A 94 10.67 1.46 0.75
N GLU A 95 11.01 2.72 0.48
CA GLU A 95 12.25 3.08 -0.21
C GLU A 95 13.48 2.49 0.50
N GLY A 96 14.41 1.92 -0.27
CA GLY A 96 15.58 1.20 0.26
C GLY A 96 15.28 -0.17 0.90
N MET A 97 14.02 -0.55 1.05
CA MET A 97 13.55 -1.81 1.65
C MET A 97 12.37 -2.38 0.85
N GLY A 98 12.53 -2.43 -0.48
CA GLY A 98 11.51 -2.91 -1.41
C GLY A 98 11.03 -4.32 -1.07
N ALA A 99 9.79 -4.62 -1.44
CA ALA A 99 9.17 -5.92 -1.18
C ALA A 99 9.79 -7.01 -2.06
N ASP A 100 10.08 -8.16 -1.46
CA ASP A 100 10.70 -9.30 -2.12
C ASP A 100 9.80 -9.89 -3.22
N ALA A 101 10.42 -10.36 -4.29
CA ALA A 101 9.75 -11.07 -5.37
C ALA A 101 8.89 -12.24 -4.87
N GLY A 102 7.68 -12.37 -5.40
CA GLY A 102 6.77 -13.47 -5.05
C GLY A 102 6.17 -13.38 -3.65
N THR A 103 6.41 -12.29 -2.91
CA THR A 103 5.75 -12.02 -1.62
C THR A 103 4.58 -11.07 -1.80
N ASP A 104 3.72 -11.00 -0.77
CA ASP A 104 2.57 -10.11 -0.78
C ASP A 104 2.84 -8.81 -0.02
N ILE A 105 2.31 -7.73 -0.59
CA ILE A 105 2.05 -6.48 0.13
C ILE A 105 0.57 -6.46 0.50
N THR A 106 0.26 -6.19 1.76
CA THR A 106 -1.12 -6.19 2.26
C THR A 106 -1.44 -4.96 3.08
N ILE A 107 -2.72 -4.58 3.15
CA ILE A 107 -3.25 -3.75 4.23
C ILE A 107 -4.18 -4.61 5.06
N THR A 108 -3.87 -4.77 6.35
CA THR A 108 -4.64 -5.63 7.26
C THR A 108 -5.27 -4.81 8.38
N ASN A 109 -6.53 -5.09 8.73
CA ASN A 109 -7.09 -4.60 9.99
C ASN A 109 -6.51 -5.39 11.17
N VAL A 110 -6.16 -4.71 12.25
CA VAL A 110 -5.60 -5.35 13.45
C VAL A 110 -6.72 -5.91 14.32
N ASN A 111 -7.76 -5.12 14.55
CA ASN A 111 -8.89 -5.52 15.38
C ASN A 111 -10.04 -6.00 14.49
N ALA A 112 -10.81 -6.97 14.98
CA ALA A 112 -12.04 -7.39 14.30
C ALA A 112 -13.00 -6.19 14.17
N GLY A 113 -13.63 -6.07 13.02
CA GLY A 113 -14.65 -5.05 12.77
C GLY A 113 -15.96 -5.38 13.48
N GLY A 114 -16.65 -4.36 13.96
CA GLY A 114 -17.99 -4.45 14.50
C GLY A 114 -19.00 -4.93 13.46
N SER A 115 -20.09 -5.54 13.94
CA SER A 115 -21.18 -6.02 13.09
C SER A 115 -21.73 -4.89 12.21
N GLY A 116 -21.78 -5.12 10.89
CA GLY A 116 -22.29 -4.15 9.92
C GLY A 116 -21.35 -2.97 9.63
N VAL A 117 -20.15 -2.93 10.22
CA VAL A 117 -19.17 -1.87 9.96
C VAL A 117 -18.40 -2.20 8.68
N VAL A 118 -18.31 -1.23 7.78
CA VAL A 118 -17.66 -1.36 6.48
C VAL A 118 -16.25 -0.78 6.50
N TYR A 119 -15.35 -1.47 5.81
CA TYR A 119 -13.95 -1.15 5.64
C TYR A 119 -13.56 -1.21 4.16
N GLN A 120 -12.63 -0.37 3.73
CA GLN A 120 -12.02 -0.50 2.41
C GLN A 120 -10.54 -0.13 2.47
N ALA A 121 -9.73 -0.81 1.66
CA ALA A 121 -8.32 -0.49 1.50
C ALA A 121 -7.90 -0.54 0.03
N ARG A 122 -6.89 0.27 -0.33
CA ARG A 122 -6.28 0.30 -1.67
C ARG A 122 -4.80 0.59 -1.52
N ILE A 123 -3.99 0.08 -2.44
CA ILE A 123 -2.54 0.31 -2.49
C ILE A 123 -2.20 0.94 -3.83
N LEU A 124 -1.42 2.01 -3.84
CA LEU A 124 -0.78 2.53 -5.04
C LEU A 124 0.60 1.87 -5.17
N TYR A 125 0.78 1.09 -6.24
CA TYR A 125 1.86 0.12 -6.36
C TYR A 125 2.62 0.27 -7.67
N ALA A 126 3.93 0.04 -7.63
CA ALA A 126 4.74 -0.26 -8.81
C ALA A 126 5.83 -1.28 -8.48
N GLU A 127 6.44 -1.86 -9.51
CA GLU A 127 7.55 -2.80 -9.37
C GLU A 127 8.62 -2.60 -10.44
N VAL A 128 9.83 -3.07 -10.14
CA VAL A 128 10.99 -3.06 -11.05
C VAL A 128 11.60 -4.43 -11.19
#